data_AF-A0A3M1URM9-F1
#
_entry.id   AF-A0A3M1URM9-F1
#
_cell.length_a   1.000
_cell.length_b   1.000
_cell.length_c   1.000
_cell.angle_alpha   90.00
_cell.angle_beta   90.00
_cell.angle_gamma   90.00
#
_symmetry.space_group_name_H-M   'P 1'
#
loop_
_entity.id
_entity.type
_entity.pdbx_description
1 polymer ?
#
loop_
_entity_poly.entity_id
_entity_poly.type
_entity_poly.pdbx_seq_one_letter_code
_entity_poly.pdbx_strand_id
1 'polypeptide(L)'
;MIGAKNVIFGFFFLAFTAALGPYMIVKLMPDTEKAAQQRQKAMAELQVLASNDFERDLEPVSAETLGRLNTRGLLALNRFLQQRALVDAVKAGPHAHGNLEALLNIAVGVVLAFLALPAWFKQLISWCFLLGALFHAGMLYLSVVFGLGWAGTLLGTGIGPVLILLGLVLAGVGAAWGWRPRQGSM
;
A
#
# COMPACT_ATOMS: atom_id res chain seq x y z
N MET A 1 -26.80 2.24 17.29
CA MET A 1 -26.29 1.72 16.00
C MET A 1 -24.77 1.69 16.03
N ILE A 2 -24.16 0.58 16.45
CA ILE A 2 -22.71 0.52 16.70
C ILE A 2 -21.93 0.31 15.40
N GLY A 3 -22.35 -0.64 14.58
CA GLY A 3 -21.70 -0.95 13.31
C GLY A 3 -21.70 0.19 12.28
N ALA A 4 -22.64 1.15 12.39
CA ALA A 4 -22.70 2.32 11.52
C ALA A 4 -21.42 3.15 11.55
N LYS A 5 -20.72 3.21 12.69
CA LYS A 5 -19.45 3.94 12.82
C LYS A 5 -18.36 3.35 11.91
N ASN A 6 -18.24 2.02 11.90
CA ASN A 6 -17.26 1.33 11.05
C ASN A 6 -17.62 1.46 9.57
N VAL A 7 -18.90 1.41 9.22
CA VAL A 7 -19.35 1.63 7.83
C VAL A 7 -18.98 3.04 7.35
N ILE A 8 -19.34 4.07 8.14
CA ILE A 8 -19.05 5.47 7.81
C ILE A 8 -17.54 5.68 7.69
N PHE A 9 -16.78 5.25 8.71
CA PHE A 9 -15.31 5.32 8.68
C PHE A 9 -14.75 4.62 7.45
N GLY A 10 -15.20 3.39 7.17
CA GLY A 10 -14.70 2.59 6.06
C GLY A 10 -14.94 3.25 4.71
N PHE A 11 -16.10 3.86 4.46
CA PHE A 11 -16.32 4.58 3.20
C PHE A 11 -15.43 5.81 3.06
N PHE A 12 -15.29 6.62 4.12
CA PHE A 12 -14.39 7.77 4.09
C PHE A 12 -12.93 7.34 3.91
N PHE A 13 -12.49 6.34 4.67
CA PHE A 13 -11.13 5.83 4.60
C PHE A 13 -10.84 5.24 3.22
N LEU A 14 -11.78 4.47 2.65
CA LEU A 14 -11.68 3.95 1.28
C LEU A 14 -11.54 5.08 0.25
N ALA A 15 -12.33 6.15 0.37
CA ALA A 15 -12.23 7.27 -0.56
C ALA A 15 -10.83 7.90 -0.54
N PHE A 16 -10.24 8.11 0.65
CA PHE A 16 -8.89 8.65 0.78
C PHE A 16 -7.81 7.70 0.27
N THR A 17 -7.90 6.41 0.58
CA THR A 17 -6.87 5.43 0.21
C THR A 17 -6.98 5.04 -1.26
N ALA A 18 -8.19 4.94 -1.82
CA ALA A 18 -8.40 4.68 -3.24
C ALA A 18 -7.98 5.86 -4.12
N ALA A 19 -8.12 7.11 -3.63
CA ALA A 19 -7.63 8.29 -4.32
C ALA A 19 -6.10 8.29 -4.52
N LEU A 20 -5.35 7.48 -3.77
CA LEU A 20 -3.93 7.28 -4.02
C LEU A 20 -3.67 6.62 -5.39
N GLY A 21 -4.60 5.83 -5.91
CA GLY A 21 -4.49 5.22 -7.26
C GLY A 21 -4.32 6.29 -8.35
N PRO A 22 -5.31 7.18 -8.53
CA PRO A 22 -5.20 8.31 -9.45
C PRO A 22 -4.01 9.24 -9.14
N TYR A 23 -3.72 9.49 -7.86
CA TYR A 23 -2.56 10.29 -7.47
C TYR A 23 -1.24 9.70 -7.98
N MET A 24 -1.03 8.38 -7.84
CA MET A 24 0.16 7.70 -8.36
C MET A 24 0.28 7.88 -9.87
N ILE A 25 -0.83 7.72 -10.61
CA ILE A 25 -0.86 7.86 -12.07
C ILE A 25 -0.50 9.30 -12.50
N VAL A 26 -1.06 10.30 -11.85
CA VAL A 26 -0.91 11.70 -12.28
C VAL A 26 0.40 12.32 -11.79
N LYS A 27 0.91 11.91 -10.62
CA LYS A 27 2.05 12.56 -9.96
C LYS A 27 3.33 11.73 -9.93
N LEU A 28 3.26 10.41 -9.83
CA LEU A 28 4.46 9.57 -9.63
C LEU A 28 4.86 8.79 -10.89
N MET A 29 3.89 8.31 -11.67
CA MET A 29 4.17 7.55 -12.88
C MET A 29 4.89 8.33 -13.98
N PRO A 30 4.62 9.63 -14.24
CA PRO A 30 5.31 10.37 -15.30
C PRO A 30 6.82 10.42 -15.10
N ASP A 31 7.30 10.57 -13.86
CA ASP A 31 8.73 10.61 -13.57
C ASP A 31 9.36 9.22 -13.61
N THR A 32 8.60 8.19 -13.22
CA THR A 32 9.00 6.78 -13.37
C THR A 32 9.15 6.41 -14.85
N GLU A 33 8.21 6.84 -15.70
CA GLU A 33 8.24 6.60 -17.15
C GLU A 33 9.41 7.32 -17.82
N LYS A 34 9.66 8.60 -17.48
CA LYS A 34 10.84 9.32 -17.95
C LYS A 34 12.13 8.61 -17.55
N ALA A 35 12.24 8.17 -16.30
CA ALA A 35 13.40 7.43 -15.82
C ALA A 35 13.55 6.07 -16.53
N ALA A 36 12.44 5.37 -16.81
CA ALA A 36 12.42 4.12 -17.55
C ALA A 36 12.93 4.30 -18.99
N GLN A 37 12.48 5.37 -19.68
CA GLN A 37 12.96 5.71 -21.02
C GLN A 37 14.46 6.03 -21.04
N GLN A 38 14.95 6.81 -20.05
CA GLN A 38 16.38 7.11 -19.93
C GLN A 38 17.22 5.87 -19.69
N ARG A 39 16.76 4.98 -18.78
CA ARG A 39 17.38 3.67 -18.54
C ARG A 39 17.41 2.84 -19.81
N GLN A 40 16.29 2.75 -20.53
CA GLN A 40 16.19 1.95 -21.76
C GLN A 40 17.19 2.43 -22.81
N LYS A 41 17.31 3.74 -23.03
CA LYS A 41 18.27 4.31 -23.98
C LYS A 41 19.72 4.00 -23.58
N ALA A 42 20.08 4.22 -22.32
CA ALA A 42 21.44 4.00 -21.83
C ALA A 42 21.85 2.51 -21.85
N MET A 43 20.92 1.61 -21.49
CA MET A 43 21.17 0.17 -21.50
C MET A 43 21.19 -0.41 -22.92
N ALA A 44 20.35 0.10 -23.84
CA ALA A 44 20.37 -0.35 -25.23
C ALA A 44 21.71 -0.08 -25.91
N GLU A 45 22.32 1.09 -25.65
CA GLU A 45 23.65 1.41 -26.18
C GLU A 45 24.72 0.43 -25.66
N LEU A 46 24.70 0.12 -24.35
CA LEU A 46 25.60 -0.87 -23.76
C LEU A 46 25.35 -2.28 -24.30
N GLN A 47 24.10 -2.65 -24.52
CA GLN A 47 23.73 -3.98 -25.04
C GLN A 47 24.23 -4.17 -26.46
N VAL A 48 24.14 -3.15 -27.32
CA VAL A 48 24.69 -3.18 -28.68
C VAL A 48 26.21 -3.32 -28.67
N LEU A 49 26.90 -2.59 -27.78
CA LEU A 49 28.35 -2.75 -27.63
C LEU A 49 28.72 -4.14 -27.13
N ALA A 50 28.01 -4.66 -26.12
CA ALA A 50 28.26 -5.99 -25.60
C ALA A 50 27.98 -7.11 -26.63
N SER A 51 27.03 -6.91 -27.55
CA SER A 51 26.75 -7.87 -28.64
C SER A 51 27.77 -7.82 -29.78
N ASN A 52 28.54 -6.73 -29.87
CA ASN A 52 29.53 -6.49 -30.92
C ASN A 52 30.96 -6.52 -30.35
N ASP A 53 31.22 -7.35 -29.32
CA ASP A 53 32.55 -7.47 -28.68
C ASP A 53 33.20 -6.14 -28.25
N PHE A 54 32.36 -5.17 -27.87
CA PHE A 54 32.74 -3.80 -27.49
C PHE A 54 33.35 -2.97 -28.62
N GLU A 55 32.96 -3.26 -29.86
CA GLU A 55 33.34 -2.48 -31.04
C GLU A 55 32.23 -1.49 -31.47
N ARG A 56 32.66 -0.37 -32.03
CA ARG A 56 31.81 0.58 -32.75
C ARG A 56 32.49 0.92 -34.06
N ASP A 57 31.76 0.79 -35.17
CA ASP A 57 32.29 1.04 -36.52
C ASP A 57 33.54 0.20 -36.86
N LEU A 58 33.59 -1.06 -36.41
CA LEU A 58 34.71 -2.01 -36.55
C LEU A 58 35.98 -1.63 -35.76
N GLU A 59 35.89 -0.64 -34.87
CA GLU A 59 36.98 -0.24 -33.98
C GLU A 59 36.67 -0.57 -32.52
N PRO A 60 37.63 -1.12 -31.76
CA PRO A 60 37.45 -1.33 -30.33
C PRO A 60 37.18 -0.01 -29.60
N VAL A 61 36.12 0.03 -28.80
CA VAL A 61 35.81 1.20 -27.98
C VAL A 61 36.86 1.32 -26.87
N SER A 62 37.39 2.53 -26.66
CA SER A 62 38.38 2.76 -25.59
C SER A 62 37.82 2.42 -24.22
N ALA A 63 38.67 1.89 -23.33
CA ALA A 63 38.29 1.52 -21.96
C ALA A 63 37.67 2.71 -21.19
N GLU A 64 38.17 3.93 -21.42
CA GLU A 64 37.60 5.14 -20.84
C GLU A 64 36.16 5.39 -21.31
N THR A 65 35.91 5.28 -22.62
CA THR A 65 34.58 5.47 -23.21
C THR A 65 33.61 4.41 -22.69
N LEU A 66 34.05 3.14 -22.67
CA LEU A 66 33.26 2.04 -22.14
C LEU A 66 32.93 2.25 -20.66
N GLY A 67 33.91 2.71 -19.85
CA GLY A 67 33.72 3.05 -18.45
C GLY A 67 32.70 4.17 -18.23
N ARG A 68 32.74 5.23 -19.05
CA ARG A 68 31.75 6.33 -19.01
C ARG A 68 30.35 5.85 -19.40
N LEU A 69 30.22 5.03 -20.44
CA LEU A 69 28.94 4.45 -20.86
C LEU A 69 28.35 3.53 -19.80
N ASN A 70 29.18 2.67 -19.19
CA ASN A 70 28.74 1.79 -18.12
C ASN A 70 28.24 2.59 -16.91
N THR A 71 29.03 3.61 -16.49
CA THR A 71 28.64 4.52 -15.40
C THR A 71 27.31 5.21 -15.69
N ARG A 72 27.11 5.69 -16.92
CA ARG A 72 25.83 6.29 -17.35
C ARG A 72 24.68 5.30 -17.26
N GLY A 73 24.89 4.05 -17.70
CA GLY A 73 23.91 2.97 -17.57
C GLY A 73 23.52 2.73 -16.11
N LEU A 74 24.50 2.56 -15.23
CA LEU A 74 24.28 2.36 -13.79
C LEU A 74 23.52 3.52 -13.14
N LEU A 75 23.88 4.77 -13.44
CA LEU A 75 23.18 5.93 -12.92
C LEU A 75 21.74 6.02 -13.42
N ALA A 76 21.49 5.70 -14.69
CA ALA A 76 20.15 5.67 -15.25
C ALA A 76 19.29 4.55 -14.63
N LEU A 77 19.88 3.38 -14.37
CA LEU A 77 19.24 2.29 -13.64
C LEU A 77 18.90 2.70 -12.21
N ASN A 78 19.85 3.26 -11.48
CA ASN A 78 19.63 3.70 -10.10
C ASN A 78 18.49 4.73 -10.02
N ARG A 79 18.47 5.73 -10.91
CA ARG A 79 17.37 6.71 -10.98
C ARG A 79 16.03 6.03 -11.21
N PHE A 80 15.95 5.10 -12.17
CA PHE A 80 14.71 4.35 -12.41
C PHE A 80 14.25 3.58 -11.18
N LEU A 81 15.16 2.86 -10.50
CA LEU A 81 14.83 2.09 -9.30
C LEU A 81 14.35 2.99 -8.15
N GLN A 82 14.98 4.15 -7.96
CA GLN A 82 14.58 5.12 -6.95
C GLN A 82 13.17 5.69 -7.21
N GLN A 83 12.86 6.06 -8.47
CA GLN A 83 11.52 6.56 -8.82
C GLN A 83 10.45 5.49 -8.66
N ARG A 84 10.76 4.25 -9.07
CA ARG A 84 9.85 3.12 -8.93
C ARG A 84 9.61 2.75 -7.46
N ALA A 85 10.62 2.86 -6.60
CA ALA A 85 10.51 2.51 -5.18
C ALA A 85 9.38 3.29 -4.48
N LEU A 86 9.22 4.57 -4.80
CA LEU A 86 8.14 5.39 -4.23
C LEU A 86 6.75 4.92 -4.71
N VAL A 87 6.60 4.64 -6.01
CA VAL A 87 5.35 4.10 -6.56
C VAL A 87 4.99 2.78 -5.91
N ASP A 88 5.96 1.86 -5.83
CA ASP A 88 5.76 0.54 -5.24
C ASP A 88 5.44 0.66 -3.73
N ALA A 89 6.08 1.58 -3.00
CA ALA A 89 5.80 1.85 -1.60
C ALA A 89 4.36 2.35 -1.38
N VAL A 90 3.88 3.32 -2.18
CA VAL A 90 2.51 3.83 -2.06
C VAL A 90 1.49 2.76 -2.46
N LYS A 91 1.74 2.04 -3.56
CA LYS A 91 0.86 1.01 -4.10
C LYS A 91 0.69 -0.16 -3.13
N ALA A 92 1.79 -0.74 -2.66
CA ALA A 92 1.78 -1.91 -1.79
C ALA A 92 1.47 -1.55 -0.34
N GLY A 93 1.82 -0.34 0.11
CA GLY A 93 1.56 0.13 1.46
C GLY A 93 0.17 0.77 1.61
N PRO A 94 0.09 2.10 1.74
CA PRO A 94 -1.14 2.80 2.13
C PRO A 94 -2.31 2.62 1.16
N HIS A 95 -2.07 2.41 -0.13
CA HIS A 95 -3.17 2.15 -1.08
C HIS A 95 -3.78 0.76 -0.85
N ALA A 96 -2.98 -0.31 -0.95
CA ALA A 96 -3.49 -1.68 -0.82
C ALA A 96 -4.02 -2.00 0.59
N HIS A 97 -3.22 -1.74 1.64
CA HIS A 97 -3.64 -1.98 3.02
C HIS A 97 -4.81 -1.09 3.42
N GLY A 98 -4.77 0.19 3.04
CA GLY A 98 -5.85 1.13 3.32
C GLY A 98 -7.19 0.69 2.73
N ASN A 99 -7.19 0.28 1.46
CA ASN A 99 -8.41 -0.23 0.81
C ASN A 99 -8.93 -1.49 1.49
N LEU A 100 -8.05 -2.45 1.83
CA LEU A 100 -8.44 -3.69 2.50
C LEU A 100 -9.05 -3.43 3.89
N GLU A 101 -8.42 -2.56 4.68
CA GLU A 101 -8.86 -2.24 6.04
C GLU A 101 -10.12 -1.38 6.07
N ALA A 102 -10.30 -0.54 5.05
CA ALA A 102 -11.55 0.17 4.82
C ALA A 102 -12.70 -0.79 4.53
N LEU A 103 -12.50 -1.74 3.59
CA LEU A 103 -13.49 -2.77 3.26
C LEU A 103 -13.79 -3.67 4.47
N LEU A 104 -12.77 -4.03 5.24
CA LEU A 104 -12.91 -4.81 6.47
C LEU A 104 -13.77 -4.07 7.51
N ASN A 105 -13.54 -2.76 7.68
CA ASN A 105 -14.39 -1.93 8.55
C ASN A 105 -15.84 -1.87 8.07
N ILE A 106 -16.08 -1.73 6.76
CA ILE A 106 -17.44 -1.76 6.20
C ILE A 106 -18.09 -3.12 6.50
N ALA A 107 -17.42 -4.22 6.17
CA ALA A 107 -17.92 -5.58 6.36
C ALA A 107 -18.24 -5.87 7.83
N VAL A 108 -17.31 -5.57 8.74
CA VAL A 108 -17.53 -5.76 10.19
C VAL A 108 -18.65 -4.86 10.69
N GLY A 109 -18.74 -3.62 10.22
CA GLY A 109 -19.83 -2.72 10.57
C GLY A 109 -21.21 -3.27 10.20
N VAL A 110 -21.32 -3.86 9.01
CA VAL A 110 -22.54 -4.58 8.59
C VAL A 110 -22.80 -5.78 9.50
N VAL A 111 -21.81 -6.64 9.74
CA VAL A 111 -21.95 -7.83 10.61
C VAL A 111 -22.41 -7.44 12.02
N LEU A 112 -21.79 -6.43 12.64
CA LEU A 112 -22.16 -5.94 13.98
C LEU A 112 -23.59 -5.41 14.06
N ALA A 113 -24.17 -4.97 12.95
CA ALA A 113 -25.58 -4.58 12.90
C ALA A 113 -26.52 -5.78 13.07
N PHE A 114 -26.12 -6.97 12.63
CA PHE A 114 -26.93 -8.19 12.68
C PHE A 114 -26.67 -9.08 13.90
N LEU A 115 -25.50 -8.99 14.53
CA LEU A 115 -25.20 -9.83 15.70
C LEU A 115 -26.02 -9.45 16.93
N ALA A 116 -26.59 -10.41 17.64
CA ALA A 116 -27.31 -10.20 18.90
C ALA A 116 -26.34 -10.23 20.10
N LEU A 117 -25.51 -9.20 20.22
CA LEU A 117 -24.48 -9.08 21.26
C LEU A 117 -24.72 -7.86 22.18
N PRO A 118 -24.23 -7.91 23.44
CA PRO A 118 -24.21 -6.75 24.32
C PRO A 118 -23.52 -5.55 23.67
N ALA A 119 -24.03 -4.34 23.94
CA ALA A 119 -23.56 -3.11 23.30
C ALA A 119 -22.05 -2.88 23.53
N TRP A 120 -21.55 -3.10 24.74
CA TRP A 120 -20.14 -2.91 25.07
C TRP A 120 -19.21 -3.82 24.24
N PHE A 121 -19.63 -5.06 23.97
CA PHE A 121 -18.82 -6.01 23.22
C PHE A 121 -18.75 -5.64 21.73
N LYS A 122 -19.87 -5.18 21.17
CA LYS A 122 -19.88 -4.58 19.82
C LYS A 122 -18.99 -3.34 19.73
N GLN A 123 -18.94 -2.51 20.78
CA GLN A 123 -18.05 -1.36 20.80
C GLN A 123 -16.59 -1.77 20.85
N LEU A 124 -16.24 -2.78 21.64
CA LEU A 124 -14.87 -3.29 21.70
C LEU A 124 -14.40 -3.75 20.32
N ILE A 125 -15.19 -4.58 19.64
CA ILE A 125 -14.90 -5.03 18.27
C ILE A 125 -14.78 -3.82 17.33
N SER A 126 -15.75 -2.91 17.36
CA SER A 126 -15.75 -1.69 16.55
C SER A 126 -14.46 -0.88 16.72
N TRP A 127 -14.05 -0.62 17.95
CA TRP A 127 -12.84 0.15 18.26
C TRP A 127 -11.55 -0.56 17.83
N CYS A 128 -11.47 -1.89 17.98
CA CYS A 128 -10.32 -2.67 17.49
C CYS A 128 -10.10 -2.45 15.99
N PHE A 129 -11.15 -2.47 15.17
CA PHE A 129 -11.02 -2.26 13.73
C PHE A 129 -10.74 -0.80 13.33
N LEU A 130 -11.33 0.17 14.04
CA LEU A 130 -11.10 1.59 13.77
C LEU A 130 -9.66 2.00 14.12
N LEU A 131 -9.23 1.68 15.35
CA LEU A 131 -7.88 1.99 15.83
C LEU A 131 -6.83 1.14 15.11
N GLY A 132 -7.14 -0.12 14.81
CA GLY A 132 -6.29 -0.98 14.00
C GLY A 132 -6.01 -0.39 12.62
N ALA A 133 -7.06 0.06 11.92
CA ALA A 133 -6.91 0.69 10.61
C ALA A 133 -6.12 2.02 10.67
N LEU A 134 -6.37 2.84 11.69
CA LEU A 134 -5.64 4.09 11.90
C LEU A 134 -4.16 3.84 12.20
N PHE A 135 -3.84 2.90 13.08
CA PHE A 135 -2.46 2.61 13.48
C PHE A 135 -1.70 1.71 12.50
N HIS A 136 -2.38 1.09 11.54
CA HIS A 136 -1.73 0.33 10.47
C HIS A 136 -1.74 1.11 9.15
N ALA A 137 -2.82 1.03 8.35
CA ALA A 137 -2.87 1.73 7.06
C ALA A 137 -2.83 3.26 7.19
N GLY A 138 -3.39 3.83 8.25
CA GLY A 138 -3.31 5.28 8.50
C GLY A 138 -1.86 5.73 8.74
N MET A 139 -1.08 4.98 9.52
CA MET A 139 0.34 5.28 9.75
C MET A 139 1.19 5.03 8.50
N LEU A 140 0.85 4.02 7.69
CA LEU A 140 1.45 3.84 6.36
C LEU A 140 1.19 5.06 5.47
N TYR A 141 -0.02 5.63 5.51
CA TYR A 141 -0.35 6.83 4.75
C TYR A 141 0.51 8.01 5.19
N LEU A 142 0.58 8.27 6.50
CA LEU A 142 1.37 9.37 7.06
C LEU A 142 2.87 9.21 6.81
N SER A 143 3.42 8.02 6.96
CA SER A 143 4.85 7.76 6.79
C SER A 143 5.28 7.74 5.32
N VAL A 144 4.54 7.08 4.44
CA VAL A 144 4.94 6.90 3.04
C VAL A 144 4.52 8.07 2.16
N VAL A 145 3.30 8.59 2.32
CA VAL A 145 2.78 9.67 1.45
C VAL A 145 3.27 11.03 1.93
N PHE A 146 3.25 11.27 3.24
CA PHE A 146 3.64 12.56 3.82
C PHE A 146 5.07 12.58 4.40
N GLY A 147 5.79 11.45 4.40
CA GLY A 147 7.16 11.40 4.90
C GLY A 147 7.29 11.64 6.41
N LEU A 148 6.22 11.46 7.19
CA LEU A 148 6.22 11.74 8.62
C LEU A 148 6.89 10.60 9.39
N GLY A 149 8.17 10.77 9.73
CA GLY A 149 8.99 9.71 10.37
C GLY A 149 8.42 9.15 11.67
N TRP A 150 7.76 9.98 12.49
CA TRP A 150 7.14 9.52 13.75
C TRP A 150 6.02 8.49 13.52
N ALA A 151 5.31 8.59 12.39
CA ALA A 151 4.28 7.61 12.04
C ALA A 151 4.91 6.25 11.72
N GLY A 152 6.11 6.23 11.14
CA GLY A 152 6.90 5.01 10.92
C GLY A 152 7.33 4.35 12.24
N THR A 153 7.73 5.14 13.25
CA THR A 153 8.04 4.62 14.58
C THR A 153 6.83 3.95 15.23
N LEU A 154 5.66 4.58 15.14
CA LEU A 154 4.44 4.02 15.70
C LEU A 154 3.99 2.77 14.94
N LEU A 155 4.06 2.78 13.60
CA LEU A 155 3.81 1.62 12.75
C LEU A 155 4.72 0.44 13.13
N GLY A 156 5.99 0.70 13.41
CA GLY A 156 6.98 -0.29 13.81
C GLY A 156 6.67 -1.00 15.14
N THR A 157 5.78 -0.46 15.97
CA THR A 157 5.31 -1.16 17.19
C THR A 157 4.42 -2.37 16.87
N GLY A 158 3.83 -2.43 15.67
CA GLY A 158 2.92 -3.50 15.28
C GLY A 158 1.53 -3.43 15.94
N ILE A 159 1.22 -2.36 16.69
CA ILE A 159 -0.05 -2.25 17.42
C ILE A 159 -1.27 -2.27 16.51
N GLY A 160 -1.17 -1.69 15.31
CA GLY A 160 -2.24 -1.67 14.31
C GLY A 160 -2.68 -3.09 13.89
N PRO A 161 -1.78 -3.90 13.31
CA PRO A 161 -2.07 -5.30 12.98
C PRO A 161 -2.58 -6.12 14.16
N VAL A 162 -2.02 -5.95 15.36
CA VAL A 162 -2.46 -6.65 16.57
C VAL A 162 -3.91 -6.31 16.90
N LEU A 163 -4.31 -5.04 16.83
CA LEU A 163 -5.71 -4.62 17.04
C LEU A 163 -6.65 -5.18 15.99
N ILE A 164 -6.23 -5.24 14.71
CA ILE A 164 -7.04 -5.83 13.63
C ILE A 164 -7.26 -7.33 13.90
N LEU A 165 -6.19 -8.07 14.25
CA LEU A 165 -6.28 -9.50 14.55
C LEU A 165 -7.15 -9.76 15.79
N LEU A 166 -6.99 -8.97 16.84
CA LEU A 166 -7.85 -9.04 18.03
C LEU A 166 -9.32 -8.79 17.65
N GLY A 167 -9.58 -7.75 16.84
CA GLY A 167 -10.91 -7.46 16.32
C GLY A 167 -11.52 -8.62 15.54
N LEU A 168 -10.73 -9.28 14.67
CA LEU A 168 -11.15 -10.46 13.91
C LEU A 168 -11.52 -11.64 14.83
N VAL A 169 -10.68 -11.93 15.82
CA VAL A 169 -10.94 -13.00 16.80
C VAL A 169 -12.22 -12.70 17.60
N LEU A 170 -12.36 -11.48 18.12
CA LEU A 170 -13.53 -11.06 18.89
C LEU A 170 -14.81 -11.06 18.04
N ALA A 171 -14.72 -10.65 16.77
CA ALA A 171 -15.84 -10.73 15.83
C ALA A 171 -16.23 -12.19 15.54
N GLY A 172 -15.26 -13.10 15.39
CA GLY A 172 -15.51 -14.53 15.23
C GLY A 172 -16.20 -15.17 16.43
N VAL A 173 -15.69 -14.89 17.65
CA VAL A 173 -16.34 -15.33 18.91
C VAL A 173 -17.74 -14.72 19.04
N GLY A 174 -17.87 -13.43 18.74
CA GLY A 174 -19.15 -12.73 18.74
C GLY A 174 -20.16 -13.31 17.74
N ALA A 175 -19.70 -13.74 16.58
CA ALA A 175 -20.53 -14.44 15.61
C ALA A 175 -21.00 -15.80 16.17
N ALA A 176 -20.10 -16.61 16.72
CA ALA A 176 -20.46 -17.92 17.28
C ALA A 176 -21.53 -17.84 18.38
N TRP A 177 -21.52 -16.79 19.22
CA TRP A 177 -22.49 -16.61 20.31
C TRP A 177 -23.73 -15.82 19.92
N GLY A 178 -23.56 -14.81 19.07
CA GLY A 178 -24.56 -13.80 18.75
C GLY A 178 -25.30 -14.04 17.44
N TRP A 179 -24.94 -15.07 16.67
CA TRP A 179 -25.59 -15.40 15.42
C TRP A 179 -26.97 -16.03 15.68
N ARG A 180 -28.00 -15.20 15.59
CA ARG A 180 -29.40 -15.64 15.59
C ARG A 180 -29.97 -15.36 14.20
N PRO A 181 -29.95 -16.34 13.28
CA PRO A 181 -30.66 -16.16 12.03
C PRO A 181 -32.13 -15.94 12.39
N ARG A 182 -32.71 -14.84 11.91
CA ARG A 182 -34.15 -14.59 12.10
C ARG A 182 -34.88 -15.83 11.59
N GLN A 183 -35.50 -16.60 12.49
CA GLN A 183 -36.60 -17.46 12.10
C GLN A 183 -37.66 -16.51 11.53
N GLY A 184 -37.84 -16.55 10.22
CA GLY A 184 -38.88 -15.77 9.56
C GLY A 184 -40.22 -16.21 10.15
N SER A 185 -40.86 -15.34 10.92
CA SER A 185 -42.32 -15.38 11.02
C SER A 185 -42.85 -14.84 9.71
N MET A 186 -43.09 -15.76 8.75
CA MET A 186 -44.13 -15.56 7.74
C MET A 186 -45.49 -15.71 8.41
#